data_AF-A0A2E7MIJ0-F1
#
_entry.id   AF-A0A2E7MIJ0-F1
#
_cell.length_a   1.000
_cell.length_b   1.000
_cell.length_c   1.000
_cell.angle_alpha   90.00
_cell.angle_beta   90.00
_cell.angle_gamma   90.00
#
_symmetry.space_group_name_H-M   'P 1'
#
loop_
_entity.id
_entity.type
_entity.pdbx_description
1 polymer ?
#
loop_
_entity_poly.entity_id
_entity_poly.type
_entity_poly.pdbx_seq_one_letter_code
_entity_poly.pdbx_strand_id
1 'polypeptide(L)' 'VLGDFKDALNDFTKVIDIDPSNPAGWIGRAVSKVQLGDHLGACKDWKKAAELGNTDAAELVANQCN' A
#
# COMPACT_ATOMS: atom_id res chain seq x y z
N VAL A 1 9.69 9.07 -13.42
CA VAL A 1 9.84 8.42 -12.10
C VAL A 1 8.78 8.86 -11.11
N LEU A 2 8.70 10.12 -10.64
CA LEU A 2 7.60 10.54 -9.74
C LEU A 2 6.20 10.49 -10.37
N GLY A 3 6.09 10.73 -11.69
CA GLY A 3 4.83 10.59 -12.42
C GLY A 3 4.31 9.14 -12.39
N ASP A 4 5.20 8.19 -12.62
CA ASP A 4 4.88 6.76 -12.67
C ASP A 4 4.31 6.26 -11.33
N PHE A 5 4.77 6.79 -10.20
CA PHE A 5 4.23 6.44 -8.88
C PHE A 5 2.86 7.06 -8.60
N LYS A 6 2.55 8.24 -9.17
CA LYS A 6 1.19 8.81 -9.07
C LYS A 6 0.19 8.00 -9.89
N ASP A 7 0.59 7.57 -11.08
CA ASP A 7 -0.25 6.72 -11.92
C ASP A 7 -0.45 5.34 -11.29
N ALA A 8 0.63 4.73 -10.74
CA ALA A 8 0.53 3.49 -9.98
C ALA A 8 -0.39 3.63 -8.75
N LEU A 9 -0.32 4.74 -8.01
CA LEU A 9 -1.22 5.01 -6.89
C LEU A 9 -2.69 5.01 -7.33
N ASN A 10 -2.99 5.59 -8.49
CA ASN A 10 -4.34 5.59 -9.05
C ASN A 10 -4.78 4.18 -9.47
N ASP A 11 -3.89 3.42 -10.12
CA ASP A 11 -4.21 2.07 -10.56
C ASP A 11 -4.45 1.11 -9.39
N PHE A 12 -3.62 1.16 -8.36
CA PHE A 12 -3.85 0.37 -7.16
C PHE A 12 -5.07 0.82 -6.36
N THR A 13 -5.45 2.09 -6.45
CA THR A 13 -6.73 2.55 -5.90
C THR A 13 -7.90 1.86 -6.61
N LYS A 14 -7.89 1.76 -7.95
CA LYS A 14 -8.91 1.01 -8.69
C LYS A 14 -8.94 -0.47 -8.31
N VAL A 15 -7.77 -1.09 -8.10
CA VAL A 15 -7.70 -2.49 -7.64
C VAL A 15 -8.42 -2.66 -6.31
N ILE A 16 -8.19 -1.75 -5.36
CA ILE A 16 -8.85 -1.76 -4.05
C ILE A 16 -10.36 -1.50 -4.18
N ASP A 17 -10.78 -0.61 -5.08
CA ASP A 17 -12.21 -0.34 -5.33
C ASP A 17 -12.92 -1.56 -5.94
N ILE A 18 -12.23 -2.34 -6.77
CA ILE A 18 -12.75 -3.57 -7.39
C ILE A 18 -12.77 -4.73 -6.40
N ASP A 19 -11.66 -4.95 -5.68
CA ASP A 19 -11.53 -6.00 -4.68
C ASP A 19 -10.77 -5.48 -3.45
N PRO A 20 -11.50 -4.96 -2.45
CA PRO A 20 -10.88 -4.44 -1.23
C PRO A 20 -10.32 -5.55 -0.33
N SER A 21 -10.63 -6.82 -0.61
CA SER A 21 -10.13 -7.98 0.14
C SER A 21 -8.82 -8.53 -0.41
N ASN A 22 -8.37 -8.04 -1.57
CA ASN A 22 -7.09 -8.42 -2.15
C ASN A 22 -5.94 -7.60 -1.54
N PRO A 23 -5.03 -8.22 -0.75
CA PRO A 23 -3.92 -7.50 -0.12
C PRO A 23 -2.94 -6.88 -1.14
N ALA A 24 -2.85 -7.40 -2.36
CA ALA A 24 -1.92 -6.88 -3.37
C ALA A 24 -2.22 -5.43 -3.78
N GLY A 25 -3.49 -5.04 -3.85
CA GLY A 25 -3.89 -3.66 -4.15
C GLY A 25 -3.40 -2.69 -3.07
N TRP A 26 -3.58 -3.06 -1.80
CA TRP A 26 -3.10 -2.28 -0.67
C TRP A 26 -1.57 -2.17 -0.63
N ILE A 27 -0.86 -3.28 -0.89
CA ILE A 27 0.62 -3.27 -0.93
C ILE A 27 1.14 -2.39 -2.07
N GLY A 28 0.60 -2.53 -3.27
CA GLY A 28 1.01 -1.71 -4.41
C GLY A 28 0.78 -0.23 -4.18
N ARG A 29 -0.36 0.13 -3.58
CA ARG A 29 -0.65 1.52 -3.20
C ARG A 29 0.29 2.03 -2.12
N ALA A 30 0.61 1.20 -1.12
CA ALA A 30 1.55 1.55 -0.06
C ALA A 30 2.95 1.84 -0.61
N VAL A 31 3.47 0.99 -1.50
CA VAL A 31 4.77 1.21 -2.15
C VAL A 31 4.78 2.51 -2.95
N SER A 32 3.71 2.77 -3.71
CA SER A 32 3.57 4.02 -4.48
C SER A 32 3.58 5.24 -3.56
N LYS A 33 2.89 5.16 -2.41
CA LYS A 33 2.87 6.23 -1.40
C LYS A 33 4.23 6.47 -0.75
N VAL A 34 5.00 5.42 -0.44
CA VAL A 34 6.39 5.55 0.05
C VAL A 34 7.25 6.34 -0.93
N GLN A 35 7.17 6.00 -2.22
CA GLN A 35 7.94 6.68 -3.26
C GLN A 35 7.52 8.14 -3.47
N LEU A 36 6.28 8.47 -3.12
CA LEU A 36 5.75 9.82 -3.13
C LEU A 36 5.97 10.57 -1.80
N GLY A 37 6.60 9.95 -0.81
CA GLY A 37 6.88 10.52 0.51
C GLY A 37 5.70 10.47 1.50
N ASP A 38 4.58 9.83 1.14
CA ASP A 38 3.43 9.61 2.03
C ASP A 38 3.61 8.34 2.87
N HIS A 39 4.56 8.39 3.80
CA HIS A 39 4.86 7.25 4.68
C HIS A 39 3.70 6.90 5.61
N LEU A 40 2.96 7.91 6.11
CA LEU A 40 1.80 7.67 6.98
C LEU A 40 0.66 6.98 6.22
N GLY A 41 0.41 7.39 4.97
CA GLY A 41 -0.57 6.75 4.12
C GLY A 41 -0.16 5.34 3.70
N ALA A 42 1.13 5.10 3.45
CA ALA A 42 1.66 3.76 3.18
C ALA A 42 1.45 2.82 4.38
N CYS A 43 1.71 3.31 5.59
CA CYS A 43 1.50 2.56 6.82
C CYS A 43 0.07 2.13 7.05
N LYS A 44 -0.91 2.97 6.70
CA LYS A 44 -2.33 2.60 6.74
C LYS A 44 -2.64 1.46 5.77
N ASP A 45 -2.09 1.53 4.57
CA ASP A 45 -2.32 0.51 3.53
C ASP A 45 -1.63 -0.81 3.89
N TRP A 46 -0.40 -0.81 4.42
CA TRP A 46 0.24 -2.03 4.91
C TRP A 46 -0.49 -2.66 6.09
N LYS A 47 -0.99 -1.85 7.04
CA LYS A 47 -1.85 -2.37 8.12
C LYS A 47 -3.08 -3.07 7.55
N LYS A 48 -3.70 -2.50 6.52
CA LYS A 48 -4.84 -3.13 5.88
C LYS A 48 -4.48 -4.44 5.19
N ALA A 49 -3.36 -4.49 4.47
CA ALA A 49 -2.88 -5.72 3.86
C ALA A 49 -2.56 -6.81 4.90
N ALA A 50 -2.00 -6.43 6.05
CA ALA A 50 -1.74 -7.33 7.17
C ALA A 50 -3.03 -7.90 7.78
N GLU A 51 -4.06 -7.06 7.96
CA GLU A 51 -5.40 -7.51 8.40
C GLU A 51 -6.02 -8.54 7.43
N LEU A 52 -5.68 -8.46 6.14
CA LEU A 52 -6.12 -9.40 5.09
C LEU A 52 -5.24 -10.66 5.01
N GLY A 53 -4.31 -10.86 5.94
CA GLY A 53 -3.49 -12.05 6.06
C GLY A 53 -2.15 -11.99 5.32
N ASN A 54 -1.74 -10.84 4.80
CA ASN A 54 -0.42 -10.70 4.20
C ASN A 54 0.67 -10.52 5.27
N THR A 55 1.52 -11.52 5.44
CA THR A 55 2.58 -11.54 6.45
C THR A 55 3.69 -10.53 6.17
N ASP A 56 4.03 -10.33 4.89
CA ASP A 56 5.09 -9.39 4.49
C ASP A 56 4.69 -7.95 4.84
N ALA A 57 3.41 -7.62 4.65
CA ALA A 57 2.85 -6.34 5.06
C ALA A 57 2.89 -6.15 6.58
N ALA A 58 2.67 -7.21 7.37
CA ALA A 58 2.79 -7.13 8.83
C ALA A 58 4.23 -6.83 9.27
N GLU A 59 5.22 -7.41 8.61
CA GLU A 59 6.64 -7.10 8.84
C GLU A 59 6.97 -5.65 8.44
N LEU A 60 6.46 -5.19 7.28
CA LEU A 60 6.63 -3.80 6.84
C LEU A 60 6.03 -2.81 7.84
N VAL A 61 4.88 -3.12 8.45
CA VAL A 61 4.30 -2.29 9.52
C VAL A 61 5.25 -2.23 10.72
N ALA A 62 5.78 -3.35 11.17
CA ALA A 62 6.68 -3.38 12.33
C ALA A 62 7.99 -2.61 12.09
N ASN A 63 8.50 -2.63 10.85
CA ASN A 63 9.79 -2.05 10.50
C ASN A 63 9.72 -0.59 10.03
N GLN A 64 8.61 -0.18 9.42
CA GLN A 64 8.50 1.11 8.72
C GLN A 64 7.42 2.04 9.30
N CYS A 65 6.58 1.56 10.21
CA CYS A 65 5.49 2.33 10.79
C CYS A 65 5.67 2.53 12.30
N ASN A 66 6.53 3.49 12.64
CA ASN A 66 6.78 3.94 14.02
C ASN A 66 6.10 5.28 14.31
#